data_AF-A0ABD3BHB5-F1
#
_entry.id   AF-A0ABD3BHB5-F1
#
_cell.length_a   1.000
_cell.length_b   1.000
_cell.length_c   1.000
_cell.angle_alpha   90.00
_cell.angle_beta   90.00
_cell.angle_gamma   90.00
#
_symmetry.space_group_name_H-M   'P 1'
#
loop_
_entity.id
_entity.type
_entity.pdbx_description
1 polymer ?
#
loop_
_entity_poly.entity_id
_entity_poly.type
_entity_poly.pdbx_seq_one_letter_code
_entity_poly.pdbx_strand_id
1 'polypeptide(L)'
;MAVEVKAEVAPATEQPVTAEVKCEKDESKPKIIEKSSSYREESNFLSDLKDHEKKALIELKTKLEDAILGNTLFVKDEKKEAEPKKQSDPNSECAETLETDDKQPETETVDIDQDISIWGVPLLPSKGNEKTDVVLLKFLRAREFKTNDAFEMLRKTLLWRKEFKIDSILDEEFDAELGLGMVAYMSGADRLGHPICYNIFGALENEFGSKEKNEQYLRWRVQLMEKGVQKLDFKADGVNSLVQIYDLGNLPGQSKKEVRAAADKAVTLLQDNYPEFVAKNIFINVPFWYFAYHSLLSPFLTQRTRSKLVFARPSKVTETLLKYIPIQEIPIQYGGIKIEDFEFSVGDDEPKEIVIKAGSTETIEIPTPECGTTYIWDLIVLGWEVKYTEEFVPTDENSYTMIIQKGKKMSSDENSIRNTFKNHEAGKIVLTIENCSGKKKKLFYRYKVKKTC
;
A
#
# COMPACT_ATOMS: atom_id res chain seq x y z
N MET A 1 -20.37 -20.07 -13.52
CA MET A 1 -19.98 -21.24 -14.35
C MET A 1 -18.48 -21.43 -14.19
N ALA A 2 -18.09 -22.46 -13.45
CA ALA A 2 -16.70 -22.82 -13.24
C ALA A 2 -16.18 -23.51 -14.51
N VAL A 3 -15.04 -23.07 -15.03
CA VAL A 3 -14.32 -23.80 -16.08
C VAL A 3 -13.07 -24.38 -15.44
N GLU A 4 -13.16 -25.67 -15.19
CA GLU A 4 -12.10 -26.56 -14.75
C GLU A 4 -11.27 -26.93 -15.99
N VAL A 5 -9.98 -26.60 -16.03
CA VAL A 5 -9.06 -27.04 -17.10
C VAL A 5 -8.00 -27.94 -16.48
N LYS A 6 -8.19 -29.25 -16.65
CA LYS A 6 -7.15 -30.27 -16.48
C LYS A 6 -6.14 -30.10 -17.63
N ALA A 7 -4.86 -29.95 -17.30
CA ALA A 7 -3.77 -30.10 -18.24
C ALA A 7 -2.98 -31.38 -17.91
N GLU A 8 -2.99 -32.31 -18.86
CA GLU A 8 -2.30 -33.58 -18.84
C GLU A 8 -0.85 -33.37 -19.30
N VAL A 9 0.12 -33.92 -18.56
CA VAL A 9 1.56 -33.76 -18.81
C VAL A 9 2.07 -34.94 -19.64
N ALA A 10 2.65 -34.68 -20.81
CA ALA A 10 3.45 -35.63 -21.57
C ALA A 10 4.96 -35.27 -21.44
N PRO A 11 5.88 -36.26 -21.40
CA PRO A 11 7.28 -36.04 -21.04
C PRO A 11 8.09 -35.54 -22.24
N ALA A 12 8.93 -34.53 -22.03
CA ALA A 12 9.92 -34.07 -23.00
C ALA A 12 11.29 -34.66 -22.68
N THR A 13 11.87 -35.30 -23.68
CA THR A 13 13.14 -36.03 -23.71
C THR A 13 14.34 -35.10 -23.61
N GLU A 14 15.32 -35.49 -22.79
CA GLU A 14 16.64 -34.85 -22.66
C GLU A 14 17.53 -35.14 -23.88
N GLN A 15 18.22 -34.11 -24.41
CA GLN A 15 19.53 -34.27 -25.03
C GLN A 15 20.43 -33.05 -24.70
N PRO A 16 21.73 -33.28 -24.41
CA PRO A 16 22.65 -32.24 -23.93
C PRO A 16 23.37 -31.56 -25.10
N VAL A 17 23.60 -30.24 -25.00
CA VAL A 17 24.55 -29.54 -25.88
C VAL A 17 25.54 -28.78 -25.00
N THR A 18 26.75 -29.33 -24.96
CA THR A 18 27.99 -28.71 -24.46
C THR A 18 28.40 -27.56 -25.39
N ALA A 19 28.71 -26.39 -24.84
CA ALA A 19 29.47 -25.36 -25.54
C ALA A 19 30.42 -24.64 -24.56
N GLU A 20 31.66 -24.54 -24.99
CA GLU A 20 32.87 -24.21 -24.24
C GLU A 20 32.93 -22.73 -23.79
N VAL A 21 33.52 -22.52 -22.61
CA VAL A 21 33.83 -21.21 -22.04
C VAL A 21 35.17 -20.72 -22.58
N LYS A 22 35.18 -19.58 -23.28
CA LYS A 22 36.38 -18.76 -23.49
C LYS A 22 36.24 -17.45 -22.73
N CYS A 23 37.16 -17.26 -21.77
CA CYS A 23 37.38 -16.02 -21.05
C CYS A 23 38.21 -15.05 -21.89
N GLU A 24 37.73 -13.83 -22.09
CA GLU A 24 38.59 -12.68 -22.35
C GLU A 24 38.21 -11.54 -21.41
N LYS A 25 39.24 -10.95 -20.79
CA LYS A 25 39.18 -9.80 -19.90
C LYS A 25 39.05 -8.54 -20.76
N ASP A 26 38.19 -7.61 -20.36
CA ASP A 26 38.42 -6.20 -20.66
C ASP A 26 37.92 -5.28 -19.53
N GLU A 27 38.74 -4.27 -19.22
CA GLU A 27 38.61 -3.34 -18.10
C GLU A 27 37.87 -2.05 -18.49
N SER A 28 37.16 -1.47 -17.52
CA SER A 28 36.83 -0.04 -17.39
C SER A 28 35.63 0.57 -18.15
N LYS A 29 34.53 0.77 -17.41
CA LYS A 29 33.84 2.06 -17.09
C LYS A 29 32.41 1.79 -16.58
N PRO A 30 31.85 2.63 -15.70
CA PRO A 30 30.59 2.33 -15.03
C PRO A 30 29.45 2.31 -16.04
N LYS A 31 28.83 1.14 -16.24
CA LYS A 31 27.57 1.04 -16.97
C LYS A 31 26.53 1.83 -16.18
N ILE A 32 26.13 2.94 -16.78
CA ILE A 32 24.93 3.71 -16.48
C ILE A 32 23.80 2.70 -16.29
N ILE A 33 23.18 2.76 -15.12
CA ILE A 33 22.00 2.00 -14.75
C ILE A 33 20.97 2.25 -15.84
N GLU A 34 20.70 1.24 -16.67
CA GLU A 34 19.53 1.24 -17.55
C GLU A 34 18.31 1.43 -16.67
N LYS A 35 17.76 2.65 -16.70
CA LYS A 35 16.46 2.98 -16.14
C LYS A 35 15.45 2.02 -16.75
N SER A 36 15.12 0.96 -16.02
CA SER A 36 13.92 0.18 -16.28
C SER A 36 12.76 1.17 -16.32
N SER A 37 12.11 1.28 -17.48
CA SER A 37 10.96 2.13 -17.79
C SER A 37 10.12 2.45 -16.54
N SER A 38 10.40 3.60 -15.93
CA SER A 38 9.76 3.99 -14.68
C SER A 38 8.34 4.42 -14.99
N TYR A 39 7.38 3.57 -14.65
CA TYR A 39 6.00 4.00 -14.52
C TYR A 39 5.94 5.20 -13.56
N ARG A 40 5.39 6.30 -14.07
CA ARG A 40 5.07 7.50 -13.30
C ARG A 40 3.56 7.49 -13.10
N GLU A 41 3.13 7.80 -11.88
CA GLU A 41 1.72 8.06 -11.61
C GLU A 41 1.21 9.17 -12.54
N GLU A 42 -0.06 9.08 -12.94
CA GLU A 42 -0.66 10.02 -13.87
C GLU A 42 -0.83 11.39 -13.21
N SER A 43 -0.47 12.44 -13.94
CA SER A 43 -0.58 13.81 -13.44
C SER A 43 -2.03 14.19 -13.19
N ASN A 44 -2.30 14.87 -12.08
CA ASN A 44 -3.61 15.42 -11.75
C ASN A 44 -3.76 16.90 -12.17
N PHE A 45 -2.71 17.50 -12.74
CA PHE A 45 -2.80 18.85 -13.28
C PHE A 45 -3.61 18.86 -14.56
N LEU A 46 -4.59 19.78 -14.64
CA LEU A 46 -5.42 19.94 -15.83
C LEU A 46 -4.60 20.26 -17.08
N SER A 47 -3.46 20.93 -16.94
CA SER A 47 -2.54 21.25 -18.05
C SER A 47 -2.02 20.00 -18.76
N ASP A 48 -1.85 18.91 -18.01
CA ASP A 48 -1.18 17.69 -18.47
C ASP A 48 -2.16 16.69 -19.09
N LEU A 49 -3.47 16.93 -18.91
CA LEU A 49 -4.53 16.12 -19.51
C LEU A 49 -4.61 16.36 -21.01
N LYS A 50 -4.82 15.27 -21.76
CA LYS A 50 -5.14 15.31 -23.18
C LYS A 50 -6.53 15.92 -23.40
N ASP A 51 -6.79 16.40 -24.61
CA ASP A 51 -8.07 17.07 -24.91
C ASP A 51 -9.30 16.20 -24.66
N HIS A 52 -9.22 14.90 -24.98
CA HIS A 52 -10.31 13.97 -24.71
C HIS A 52 -10.54 13.73 -23.20
N GLU A 53 -9.46 13.74 -22.40
CA GLU A 53 -9.51 13.58 -20.94
C GLU A 53 -10.11 14.82 -20.28
N LYS A 54 -9.73 16.02 -20.74
CA LYS A 54 -10.34 17.30 -20.34
C LYS A 54 -11.83 17.33 -20.67
N LYS A 55 -12.21 16.91 -21.88
CA LYS A 55 -13.61 16.84 -22.31
C LYS A 55 -14.41 15.88 -21.41
N ALA A 56 -13.87 14.69 -21.13
CA ALA A 56 -14.53 13.72 -20.25
C ALA A 56 -14.68 14.24 -18.81
N LEU A 57 -13.70 14.97 -18.30
CA LEU A 57 -13.79 15.62 -16.99
C LEU A 57 -14.89 16.68 -16.93
N ILE A 58 -14.96 17.55 -17.94
CA ILE A 58 -16.03 18.56 -18.03
C ILE A 58 -17.39 17.90 -18.12
N GLU A 59 -17.54 16.88 -18.97
CA GLU A 59 -18.79 16.15 -19.13
C GLU A 59 -19.23 15.45 -17.83
N LEU A 60 -18.27 14.85 -17.09
CA LEU A 60 -18.56 14.23 -15.80
C LEU A 60 -18.99 15.27 -14.75
N LYS A 61 -18.34 16.43 -14.71
CA LYS A 61 -18.73 17.55 -13.83
C LYS A 61 -20.16 17.99 -14.12
N THR A 62 -20.52 18.24 -15.38
CA THR A 62 -21.87 18.65 -15.74
C THR A 62 -22.91 17.60 -15.32
N LYS A 63 -22.67 16.32 -15.61
CA LYS A 63 -23.58 15.23 -15.19
C LYS A 63 -23.74 15.16 -13.68
N LEU A 64 -22.64 15.30 -12.94
CA LEU A 64 -22.67 15.28 -11.49
C LEU A 64 -23.42 16.47 -10.91
N GLU A 65 -23.20 17.66 -11.46
CA GLU A 65 -23.92 18.87 -11.08
C GLU A 65 -25.42 18.76 -11.34
N ASP A 66 -25.81 18.34 -12.53
CA ASP A 66 -27.22 18.11 -12.89
C ASP A 66 -27.88 17.07 -11.96
N ALA A 67 -27.14 16.01 -11.60
CA ALA A 67 -27.66 14.96 -10.73
C ALA A 67 -27.82 15.41 -9.26
N ILE A 68 -26.92 16.25 -8.76
CA ILE A 68 -27.02 16.83 -7.41
C ILE A 68 -28.18 17.84 -7.38
N LEU A 69 -28.22 18.78 -8.32
CA LEU A 69 -29.26 19.81 -8.37
C LEU A 69 -30.65 19.22 -8.66
N GLY A 70 -30.72 18.16 -9.45
CA GLY A 70 -31.96 17.44 -9.74
C GLY A 70 -32.37 16.40 -8.69
N ASN A 71 -31.61 16.25 -7.60
CA ASN A 71 -31.81 15.21 -6.57
C ASN A 71 -31.96 13.78 -7.14
N THR A 72 -31.29 13.47 -8.25
CA THR A 72 -31.36 12.15 -8.91
C THR A 72 -30.20 11.23 -8.53
N LEU A 73 -29.22 11.75 -7.80
CA LEU A 73 -27.98 11.02 -7.44
C LEU A 73 -28.25 9.71 -6.68
N PHE A 74 -29.30 9.64 -5.86
CA PHE A 74 -29.63 8.46 -5.04
C PHE A 74 -30.90 7.73 -5.48
N VAL A 75 -31.51 8.14 -6.59
CA VAL A 75 -32.69 7.45 -7.11
C VAL A 75 -32.24 6.12 -7.69
N LYS A 76 -32.72 5.01 -7.11
CA LYS A 76 -32.47 3.66 -7.65
C LYS A 76 -33.18 3.57 -8.99
N ASP A 77 -32.46 3.21 -10.04
CA ASP A 77 -33.09 2.95 -11.34
C ASP A 77 -34.04 1.78 -11.18
N GLU A 78 -35.33 2.04 -11.06
CA GLU A 78 -36.34 1.02 -11.29
C GLU A 78 -36.20 0.62 -12.75
N LYS A 79 -35.60 -0.56 -12.97
CA LYS A 79 -35.65 -1.21 -14.27
C LYS A 79 -37.12 -1.33 -14.64
N LYS A 80 -37.56 -0.57 -15.64
CA LYS A 80 -38.77 -0.88 -16.41
C LYS A 80 -38.51 -2.21 -17.10
N GLU A 81 -38.78 -3.32 -16.41
CA GLU A 81 -39.08 -4.57 -17.09
C GLU A 81 -40.31 -4.32 -17.95
N ALA A 82 -40.09 -4.36 -19.26
CA ALA A 82 -41.18 -4.34 -20.22
C ALA A 82 -42.01 -5.61 -20.01
N GLU A 83 -43.18 -5.45 -19.40
CA GLU A 83 -44.18 -6.50 -19.38
C GLU A 83 -44.58 -6.87 -20.82
N PRO A 84 -44.73 -8.17 -21.12
CA PRO A 84 -45.13 -8.61 -22.45
C PRO A 84 -46.60 -8.27 -22.69
N LYS A 85 -46.88 -7.62 -23.82
CA LYS A 85 -48.22 -7.38 -24.35
C LYS A 85 -49.02 -8.69 -24.39
N LYS A 86 -50.04 -8.82 -23.53
CA LYS A 86 -51.11 -9.80 -23.70
C LYS A 86 -52.18 -9.22 -24.62
N GLN A 87 -52.54 -10.03 -25.62
CA GLN A 87 -53.64 -9.81 -26.55
C GLN A 87 -54.97 -9.71 -25.81
N SER A 88 -55.80 -8.79 -26.29
CA SER A 88 -57.21 -8.62 -25.99
C SER A 88 -58.05 -9.73 -26.59
N ASP A 89 -59.08 -10.18 -25.86
CA ASP A 89 -60.45 -10.27 -26.40
C ASP A 89 -61.48 -10.34 -25.24
N PRO A 90 -62.75 -9.94 -25.48
CA PRO A 90 -63.60 -9.26 -24.50
C PRO A 90 -64.80 -10.11 -24.05
N ASN A 91 -65.18 -10.03 -22.77
CA ASN A 91 -66.59 -9.97 -22.36
C ASN A 91 -66.79 -9.78 -20.85
N SER A 92 -67.94 -9.19 -20.52
CA SER A 92 -68.68 -9.22 -19.25
C SER A 92 -68.75 -7.90 -18.48
N GLU A 93 -69.99 -7.43 -18.45
CA GLU A 93 -70.59 -6.31 -17.74
C GLU A 93 -70.36 -6.35 -16.21
N CYS A 94 -70.25 -5.18 -15.58
CA CYS A 94 -71.28 -4.64 -14.66
C CYS A 94 -70.79 -3.34 -13.98
N ALA A 95 -71.76 -2.58 -13.49
CA ALA A 95 -71.76 -1.14 -13.28
C ALA A 95 -71.29 -0.66 -11.89
N GLU A 96 -71.25 0.68 -11.77
CA GLU A 96 -71.30 1.52 -10.54
C GLU A 96 -69.99 1.59 -9.73
N THR A 97 -69.49 2.73 -9.22
CA THR A 97 -70.04 4.09 -9.01
C THR A 97 -68.87 5.06 -8.79
N LEU A 98 -69.09 6.33 -9.11
CA LEU A 98 -68.24 7.48 -8.81
C LEU A 98 -68.17 7.71 -7.29
N GLU A 99 -66.98 8.00 -6.75
CA GLU A 99 -66.80 9.08 -5.78
C GLU A 99 -65.46 9.79 -6.01
N THR A 100 -65.57 11.10 -6.19
CA THR A 100 -64.52 12.11 -6.27
C THR A 100 -63.93 12.34 -4.88
N ASP A 101 -62.61 12.38 -4.75
CA ASP A 101 -62.01 13.21 -3.71
C ASP A 101 -60.76 13.92 -4.22
N ASP A 102 -60.81 15.23 -4.05
CA ASP A 102 -59.96 16.26 -4.63
C ASP A 102 -58.81 16.52 -3.64
N LYS A 103 -57.57 16.15 -3.98
CA LYS A 103 -56.38 16.59 -3.25
C LYS A 103 -55.35 17.13 -4.21
N GLN A 104 -55.21 18.45 -4.21
CA GLN A 104 -54.07 19.19 -4.73
C GLN A 104 -52.75 18.60 -4.20
N PRO A 105 -51.68 18.55 -4.99
CA PRO A 105 -50.38 18.13 -4.51
C PRO A 105 -49.78 19.25 -3.65
N GLU A 106 -49.56 18.95 -2.37
CA GLU A 106 -48.65 19.73 -1.53
C GLU A 106 -47.26 19.66 -2.15
N THR A 107 -46.67 20.83 -2.38
CA THR A 107 -45.31 20.99 -2.88
C THR A 107 -44.37 20.67 -1.72
N GLU A 108 -43.97 19.40 -1.61
CA GLU A 108 -42.82 19.03 -0.78
C GLU A 108 -41.59 19.78 -1.33
N THR A 109 -41.10 20.76 -0.58
CA THR A 109 -39.79 21.35 -0.83
C THR A 109 -38.75 20.27 -0.59
N VAL A 110 -38.35 19.59 -1.65
CA VAL A 110 -37.26 18.62 -1.64
C VAL A 110 -36.01 19.37 -1.18
N ASP A 111 -35.54 19.07 0.04
CA ASP A 111 -34.30 19.62 0.58
C ASP A 111 -33.13 19.06 -0.26
N ILE A 112 -32.60 19.88 -1.16
CA ILE A 112 -31.49 19.50 -2.03
C ILE A 112 -30.23 19.55 -1.16
N ASP A 113 -29.70 18.38 -0.81
CA ASP A 113 -28.40 18.29 -0.14
C ASP A 113 -27.28 18.74 -1.12
N GLN A 114 -26.91 20.01 -1.01
CA GLN A 114 -25.83 20.63 -1.79
C GLN A 114 -24.45 20.40 -1.15
N ASP A 115 -24.38 19.73 -0.01
CA ASP A 115 -23.17 19.51 0.79
C ASP A 115 -22.62 18.09 0.67
N ILE A 116 -23.04 17.37 -0.37
CA ILE A 116 -22.51 16.04 -0.72
C ILE A 116 -20.99 16.12 -0.90
N SER A 117 -20.29 15.26 -0.16
CA SER A 117 -18.84 15.12 -0.20
C SER A 117 -18.43 13.66 -0.18
N ILE A 118 -17.21 13.40 -0.64
CA ILE A 118 -16.56 12.09 -0.52
C ILE A 118 -15.12 12.29 -0.07
N TRP A 119 -14.69 11.56 0.95
CA TRP A 119 -13.33 11.69 1.52
C TRP A 119 -12.95 13.13 1.93
N GLY A 120 -13.94 13.90 2.43
CA GLY A 120 -13.75 15.30 2.82
C GLY A 120 -13.65 16.29 1.64
N VAL A 121 -13.89 15.84 0.41
CA VAL A 121 -13.90 16.68 -0.79
C VAL A 121 -15.36 16.95 -1.22
N PRO A 122 -15.79 18.22 -1.31
CA PRO A 122 -17.13 18.54 -1.80
C PRO A 122 -17.26 18.15 -3.27
N LEU A 123 -18.39 17.55 -3.64
CA LEU A 123 -18.62 17.03 -4.99
C LEU A 123 -19.36 17.99 -5.91
N LEU A 124 -19.99 19.05 -5.37
CA LEU A 124 -20.71 20.03 -6.18
C LEU A 124 -19.72 20.88 -7.00
N PRO A 125 -19.67 20.72 -8.35
CA PRO A 125 -18.61 21.34 -9.16
C PRO A 125 -18.65 22.87 -9.19
N SER A 126 -19.83 23.49 -9.08
CA SER A 126 -19.99 24.95 -8.99
C SER A 126 -19.32 25.58 -7.77
N LYS A 127 -19.00 24.81 -6.71
CA LYS A 127 -18.20 25.29 -5.58
C LYS A 127 -16.72 25.50 -5.96
N GLY A 128 -16.28 25.07 -7.16
CA GLY A 128 -14.98 25.40 -7.73
C GLY A 128 -13.79 24.81 -6.98
N ASN A 129 -13.96 23.69 -6.26
CA ASN A 129 -12.89 23.09 -5.49
C ASN A 129 -11.98 22.24 -6.38
N GLU A 130 -10.70 22.62 -6.47
CA GLU A 130 -9.70 21.91 -7.29
C GLU A 130 -9.52 20.44 -6.88
N LYS A 131 -9.79 20.10 -5.60
CA LYS A 131 -9.72 18.71 -5.13
C LYS A 131 -10.80 17.82 -5.74
N THR A 132 -11.94 18.39 -6.13
CA THR A 132 -13.01 17.67 -6.81
C THR A 132 -12.49 17.06 -8.10
N ASP A 133 -11.66 17.78 -8.85
CA ASP A 133 -11.10 17.31 -10.12
C ASP A 133 -10.23 16.07 -9.92
N VAL A 134 -9.39 16.08 -8.88
CA VAL A 134 -8.53 14.93 -8.53
C VAL A 134 -9.37 13.71 -8.20
N VAL A 135 -10.46 13.88 -7.43
CA VAL A 135 -11.39 12.80 -7.10
C VAL A 135 -12.08 12.27 -8.37
N LEU A 136 -12.64 13.14 -9.21
CA LEU A 136 -13.33 12.73 -10.43
C LEU A 136 -12.39 12.04 -11.43
N LEU A 137 -11.14 12.49 -11.53
CA LEU A 137 -10.12 11.85 -12.36
C LEU A 137 -9.83 10.41 -11.94
N LYS A 138 -9.94 10.07 -10.64
CA LYS A 138 -9.81 8.67 -10.19
C LYS A 138 -10.89 7.77 -10.81
N PHE A 139 -12.15 8.20 -10.80
CA PHE A 139 -13.26 7.46 -11.40
C PHE A 139 -13.13 7.38 -12.92
N LEU A 140 -12.76 8.49 -13.58
CA LEU A 140 -12.53 8.51 -15.02
C LEU A 140 -11.41 7.55 -15.43
N ARG A 141 -10.25 7.60 -14.76
CA ARG A 141 -9.13 6.69 -15.05
C ARG A 141 -9.51 5.23 -14.84
N ALA A 142 -10.25 4.92 -13.78
CA ALA A 142 -10.74 3.57 -13.51
C ALA A 142 -11.73 3.03 -14.56
N ARG A 143 -12.30 3.91 -15.39
CA ARG A 143 -13.21 3.58 -16.49
C ARG A 143 -12.70 4.05 -17.85
N GLU A 144 -11.40 4.24 -17.97
CA GLU A 144 -10.72 4.62 -19.23
C GLU A 144 -11.36 5.86 -19.90
N PHE A 145 -11.71 6.85 -19.07
CA PHE A 145 -12.37 8.10 -19.46
C PHE A 145 -13.74 7.94 -20.15
N LYS A 146 -14.42 6.81 -19.93
CA LYS A 146 -15.83 6.63 -20.32
C LYS A 146 -16.72 7.34 -19.29
N THR A 147 -17.22 8.52 -19.65
CA THR A 147 -17.94 9.42 -18.73
C THR A 147 -19.13 8.75 -18.03
N ASN A 148 -19.99 8.05 -18.76
CA ASN A 148 -21.17 7.39 -18.18
C ASN A 148 -20.79 6.30 -17.18
N ASP A 149 -19.80 5.46 -17.53
CA ASP A 149 -19.36 4.38 -16.66
C ASP A 149 -18.70 4.92 -15.38
N ALA A 150 -17.96 6.04 -15.49
CA ALA A 150 -17.35 6.73 -14.36
C ALA A 150 -18.40 7.38 -13.45
N PHE A 151 -19.41 8.02 -14.03
CA PHE A 151 -20.54 8.59 -13.28
C PHE A 151 -21.32 7.50 -12.53
N GLU A 152 -21.63 6.38 -13.20
CA GLU A 152 -22.30 5.25 -12.57
C GLU A 152 -21.47 4.60 -11.46
N MET A 153 -20.15 4.51 -11.63
CA MET A 153 -19.25 4.04 -10.57
C MET A 153 -19.31 4.98 -9.36
N LEU A 154 -19.19 6.30 -9.57
CA LEU A 154 -19.30 7.30 -8.50
C LEU A 154 -20.63 7.22 -7.77
N ARG A 155 -21.75 7.15 -8.52
CA ARG A 155 -23.10 7.00 -7.96
C ARG A 155 -23.21 5.77 -7.06
N LYS A 156 -22.75 4.61 -7.54
CA LYS A 156 -22.73 3.36 -6.77
C LYS A 156 -21.85 3.46 -5.53
N THR A 157 -20.69 4.11 -5.63
CA THR A 157 -19.82 4.34 -4.47
C THR A 157 -20.51 5.21 -3.42
N LEU A 158 -21.16 6.31 -3.80
CA LEU A 158 -21.88 7.18 -2.86
C LEU A 158 -23.05 6.46 -2.19
N LEU A 159 -23.82 5.68 -2.96
CA LEU A 159 -24.90 4.85 -2.41
C LEU A 159 -24.35 3.81 -1.44
N TRP A 160 -23.29 3.09 -1.83
CA TRP A 160 -22.63 2.11 -0.97
C TRP A 160 -22.11 2.75 0.31
N ARG A 161 -21.52 3.96 0.25
CA ARG A 161 -21.05 4.67 1.45
C ARG A 161 -22.18 4.93 2.44
N LYS A 162 -23.35 5.32 1.96
CA LYS A 162 -24.56 5.53 2.76
C LYS A 162 -25.09 4.22 3.34
N GLU A 163 -25.24 3.19 2.51
CA GLU A 163 -25.77 1.87 2.92
C GLU A 163 -24.83 1.16 3.92
N PHE A 164 -23.52 1.29 3.73
CA PHE A 164 -22.49 0.66 4.57
C PHE A 164 -22.08 1.51 5.78
N LYS A 165 -22.63 2.73 5.91
CA LYS A 165 -22.34 3.71 6.99
C LYS A 165 -20.86 4.05 7.10
N ILE A 166 -20.24 4.41 5.97
CA ILE A 166 -18.80 4.68 5.92
C ILE A 166 -18.43 5.95 6.67
N ASP A 167 -19.29 6.96 6.68
CA ASP A 167 -18.93 8.25 7.28
C ASP A 167 -18.74 8.18 8.80
N SER A 168 -19.32 7.18 9.48
CA SER A 168 -19.10 6.89 10.90
C SER A 168 -18.14 5.72 11.16
N ILE A 169 -17.55 5.11 10.12
CA ILE A 169 -16.79 3.86 10.28
C ILE A 169 -15.53 4.05 11.11
N LEU A 170 -14.97 5.26 11.13
CA LEU A 170 -13.75 5.56 11.87
C LEU A 170 -13.96 5.56 13.39
N ASP A 171 -15.21 5.73 13.84
CA ASP A 171 -15.59 5.70 15.25
C ASP A 171 -15.91 4.29 15.74
N GLU A 172 -15.90 3.29 14.85
CA GLU A 172 -16.17 1.89 15.22
C GLU A 172 -14.97 1.27 15.95
N GLU A 173 -15.26 0.65 17.08
CA GLU A 173 -14.29 -0.15 17.82
C GLU A 173 -14.41 -1.62 17.40
N PHE A 174 -13.27 -2.22 17.11
CA PHE A 174 -13.16 -3.65 16.80
C PHE A 174 -12.44 -4.33 17.94
N ASP A 175 -12.91 -5.53 18.31
CA ASP A 175 -12.36 -6.30 19.41
C ASP A 175 -10.87 -6.61 19.17
N ALA A 176 -10.04 -6.26 20.15
CA ALA A 176 -8.60 -6.52 20.11
C ALA A 176 -8.30 -8.03 20.08
N GLU A 177 -9.20 -8.87 20.59
CA GLU A 177 -9.07 -10.33 20.58
C GLU A 177 -9.14 -10.91 19.16
N LEU A 178 -9.67 -10.17 18.18
CA LEU A 178 -9.69 -10.56 16.76
C LEU A 178 -8.33 -10.39 16.07
N GLY A 179 -7.27 -9.96 16.78
CA GLY A 179 -5.92 -9.91 16.23
C GLY A 179 -5.75 -9.13 14.92
N LEU A 180 -6.73 -8.29 14.52
CA LEU A 180 -6.80 -7.73 13.17
C LEU A 180 -5.64 -6.79 12.87
N GLY A 181 -5.08 -6.13 13.89
CA GLY A 181 -3.87 -5.33 13.78
C GLY A 181 -2.64 -6.13 13.33
N MET A 182 -2.63 -7.45 13.53
CA MET A 182 -1.59 -8.34 13.00
C MET A 182 -1.83 -8.71 11.53
N VAL A 183 -3.08 -8.60 11.05
CA VAL A 183 -3.48 -8.92 9.68
C VAL A 183 -3.16 -7.79 8.71
N ALA A 184 -3.38 -6.54 9.10
CA ALA A 184 -2.98 -5.39 8.29
C ALA A 184 -2.84 -4.14 9.14
N TYR A 185 -1.90 -3.27 8.78
CA TYR A 185 -1.64 -2.01 9.48
C TYR A 185 -1.00 -0.96 8.57
N MET A 186 -1.15 0.31 8.93
CA MET A 186 -0.50 1.43 8.25
C MET A 186 0.82 1.75 8.93
N SER A 187 1.95 1.66 8.23
CA SER A 187 3.24 2.07 8.80
C SER A 187 4.16 2.64 7.73
N GLY A 188 4.54 3.91 7.92
CA GLY A 188 5.52 4.59 7.08
C GLY A 188 5.03 5.09 5.74
N ALA A 189 5.98 5.62 4.99
CA ALA A 189 5.75 6.21 3.68
C ALA A 189 6.85 5.80 2.69
N ASP A 190 6.49 5.71 1.41
CA ASP A 190 7.47 5.48 0.35
C ASP A 190 8.30 6.74 0.05
N ARG A 191 9.25 6.64 -0.88
CA ARG A 191 10.12 7.77 -1.27
C ARG A 191 9.37 8.93 -1.96
N LEU A 192 8.12 8.73 -2.36
CA LEU A 192 7.25 9.73 -2.96
C LEU A 192 6.20 10.26 -1.96
N GLY A 193 6.25 9.79 -0.71
CA GLY A 193 5.34 10.21 0.36
C GLY A 193 4.05 9.40 0.47
N HIS A 194 3.84 8.36 -0.36
CA HIS A 194 2.65 7.51 -0.28
C HIS A 194 2.62 6.75 1.05
N PRO A 195 1.56 6.88 1.86
CA PRO A 195 1.40 6.06 3.05
C PRO A 195 1.37 4.56 2.68
N ILE A 196 1.99 3.73 3.51
CA ILE A 196 2.14 2.31 3.26
C ILE A 196 1.18 1.51 4.13
N CYS A 197 0.40 0.62 3.50
CA CYS A 197 -0.42 -0.39 4.16
C CYS A 197 0.25 -1.76 4.03
N TYR A 198 0.62 -2.38 5.14
CA TYR A 198 1.06 -3.77 5.20
C TYR A 198 -0.15 -4.69 5.37
N ASN A 199 -0.16 -5.80 4.64
CA ASN A 199 -1.19 -6.83 4.65
C ASN A 199 -0.50 -8.19 4.83
N ILE A 200 -0.62 -8.77 6.02
CA ILE A 200 0.08 -10.00 6.42
C ILE A 200 -0.88 -11.17 6.32
N PHE A 201 -0.79 -11.92 5.22
CA PHE A 201 -1.80 -12.94 4.95
C PHE A 201 -1.72 -14.15 5.88
N GLY A 202 -0.55 -14.42 6.46
CA GLY A 202 -0.39 -15.53 7.39
C GLY A 202 -1.04 -15.36 8.75
N ALA A 203 -1.41 -14.12 9.11
CA ALA A 203 -2.14 -13.85 10.35
C ALA A 203 -3.65 -14.10 10.21
N LEU A 204 -4.17 -14.35 8.99
CA LEU A 204 -5.60 -14.57 8.75
C LEU A 204 -6.10 -15.94 9.23
N GLU A 205 -5.27 -16.83 9.76
CA GLU A 205 -5.67 -18.23 9.98
C GLU A 205 -6.79 -18.44 11.01
N ASN A 206 -6.93 -17.56 12.01
CA ASN A 206 -7.87 -17.71 13.12
C ASN A 206 -9.10 -16.80 13.02
N GLU A 207 -9.14 -15.91 12.02
CA GLU A 207 -10.10 -14.79 11.96
C GLU A 207 -11.34 -15.05 11.12
N PHE A 208 -11.42 -16.22 10.46
CA PHE A 208 -12.53 -16.57 9.56
C PHE A 208 -13.17 -17.88 10.00
N GLY A 209 -14.49 -17.98 9.82
CA GLY A 209 -15.23 -19.22 10.14
C GLY A 209 -16.70 -19.02 10.53
N SER A 210 -17.14 -17.77 10.75
CA SER A 210 -18.57 -17.44 10.87
C SER A 210 -18.93 -16.26 9.96
N LYS A 211 -20.23 -16.09 9.66
CA LYS A 211 -20.72 -14.98 8.85
C LYS A 211 -20.42 -13.64 9.52
N GLU A 212 -20.64 -13.57 10.83
CA GLU A 212 -20.44 -12.39 11.67
C GLU A 212 -18.96 -11.98 11.68
N LYS A 213 -18.04 -12.94 11.87
CA LYS A 213 -16.59 -12.66 11.81
C LYS A 213 -16.16 -12.14 10.44
N ASN A 214 -16.70 -12.72 9.36
CA ASN A 214 -16.40 -12.26 8.00
C ASN A 214 -16.92 -10.83 7.74
N GLU A 215 -18.08 -10.47 8.27
CA GLU A 215 -18.65 -9.12 8.18
C GLU A 215 -17.84 -8.11 9.01
N GLN A 216 -17.45 -8.48 10.24
CA GLN A 216 -16.57 -7.66 11.09
C GLN A 216 -15.21 -7.43 10.41
N TYR A 217 -14.58 -8.46 9.86
CA TYR A 217 -13.34 -8.34 9.09
C TYR A 217 -13.49 -7.38 7.91
N LEU A 218 -14.60 -7.49 7.16
CA LEU A 218 -14.86 -6.61 6.03
C LEU A 218 -15.01 -5.15 6.46
N ARG A 219 -15.79 -4.88 7.52
CA ARG A 219 -15.94 -3.52 8.07
C ARG A 219 -14.59 -2.97 8.56
N TRP A 220 -13.86 -3.74 9.33
CA TRP A 220 -12.53 -3.36 9.81
C TRP A 220 -11.56 -3.06 8.66
N ARG A 221 -11.56 -3.89 7.61
CA ARG A 221 -10.69 -3.68 6.45
C ARG A 221 -11.02 -2.39 5.71
N VAL A 222 -12.30 -2.03 5.63
CA VAL A 222 -12.75 -0.75 5.09
C VAL A 222 -12.36 0.40 6.00
N GLN A 223 -12.48 0.26 7.32
CA GLN A 223 -12.00 1.27 8.27
C GLN A 223 -10.50 1.53 8.12
N LEU A 224 -9.69 0.48 7.96
CA LEU A 224 -8.25 0.61 7.74
C LEU A 224 -7.94 1.37 6.43
N MET A 225 -8.74 1.13 5.37
CA MET A 225 -8.64 1.90 4.14
C MET A 225 -8.99 3.38 4.37
N GLU A 226 -10.10 3.69 5.05
CA GLU A 226 -10.50 5.07 5.38
C GLU A 226 -9.46 5.79 6.27
N LYS A 227 -8.86 5.11 7.25
CA LYS A 227 -7.69 5.60 8.03
C LYS A 227 -6.50 5.93 7.12
N GLY A 228 -6.29 5.14 6.07
CA GLY A 228 -5.33 5.43 5.01
C GLY A 228 -5.71 6.67 4.20
N VAL A 229 -6.98 6.82 3.83
CA VAL A 229 -7.50 7.98 3.08
C VAL A 229 -7.33 9.28 3.86
N GLN A 230 -7.50 9.27 5.19
CA GLN A 230 -7.26 10.46 6.02
C GLN A 230 -5.82 11.01 5.94
N LYS A 231 -4.86 10.20 5.49
CA LYS A 231 -3.45 10.59 5.30
C LYS A 231 -3.16 11.16 3.91
N LEU A 232 -4.16 11.25 3.03
CA LEU A 232 -4.02 11.69 1.65
C LEU A 232 -4.36 13.18 1.48
N ASP A 233 -3.72 13.84 0.50
CA ASP A 233 -4.06 15.18 0.06
C ASP A 233 -4.51 15.16 -1.40
N PHE A 234 -5.79 15.46 -1.65
CA PHE A 234 -6.39 15.48 -2.99
C PHE A 234 -6.11 16.78 -3.76
N LYS A 235 -5.06 17.54 -3.42
CA LYS A 235 -4.51 18.58 -4.32
C LYS A 235 -3.88 17.94 -5.56
N ALA A 236 -3.71 18.71 -6.62
CA ALA A 236 -3.16 18.20 -7.88
C ALA A 236 -1.73 17.63 -7.73
N ASP A 237 -0.90 18.24 -6.89
CA ASP A 237 0.45 17.82 -6.52
C ASP A 237 0.50 16.98 -5.22
N GLY A 238 -0.66 16.76 -4.60
CA GLY A 238 -0.77 16.04 -3.34
C GLY A 238 -0.69 14.52 -3.52
N VAL A 239 -0.21 13.85 -2.48
CA VAL A 239 -0.20 12.39 -2.39
C VAL A 239 -1.63 11.90 -2.18
N ASN A 240 -2.22 11.30 -3.22
CA ASN A 240 -3.62 10.87 -3.22
C ASN A 240 -3.82 9.36 -3.42
N SER A 241 -2.76 8.58 -3.20
CA SER A 241 -2.77 7.12 -3.34
C SER A 241 -1.86 6.47 -2.30
N LEU A 242 -2.01 5.15 -2.12
CA LEU A 242 -1.31 4.34 -1.14
C LEU A 242 -0.37 3.33 -1.82
N VAL A 243 0.66 2.92 -1.10
CA VAL A 243 1.41 1.70 -1.41
C VAL A 243 0.84 0.55 -0.58
N GLN A 244 0.47 -0.54 -1.24
CA GLN A 244 0.01 -1.76 -0.57
C GLN A 244 1.15 -2.78 -0.60
N ILE A 245 1.56 -3.26 0.57
CA ILE A 245 2.52 -4.35 0.72
C ILE A 245 1.76 -5.59 1.17
N TYR A 246 1.98 -6.71 0.49
CA TYR A 246 1.33 -7.99 0.78
C TYR A 246 2.38 -9.02 1.14
N ASP A 247 2.39 -9.48 2.38
CA ASP A 247 3.27 -10.54 2.84
C ASP A 247 2.62 -11.90 2.63
N LEU A 248 3.22 -12.69 1.73
CA LEU A 248 2.74 -14.01 1.32
C LEU A 248 3.52 -15.17 1.99
N GLY A 249 4.44 -14.87 2.90
CA GLY A 249 5.38 -15.87 3.45
C GLY A 249 4.72 -17.01 4.21
N ASN A 250 3.56 -16.73 4.81
CA ASN A 250 2.79 -17.66 5.62
C ASN A 250 1.39 -17.88 5.04
N LEU A 251 1.25 -17.82 3.70
CA LEU A 251 -0.05 -18.07 3.07
C LEU A 251 -0.60 -19.42 3.55
N PRO A 252 -1.84 -19.47 4.09
CA PRO A 252 -2.48 -20.74 4.33
C PRO A 252 -2.50 -21.53 3.02
N GLY A 253 -2.16 -22.81 3.11
CA GLY A 253 -2.11 -23.69 1.93
C GLY A 253 -3.44 -23.71 1.16
N GLN A 254 -3.47 -24.44 0.03
CA GLN A 254 -4.65 -24.60 -0.84
C GLN A 254 -5.94 -25.10 -0.13
N SER A 255 -5.86 -25.48 1.14
CA SER A 255 -6.93 -26.05 1.96
C SER A 255 -7.91 -25.03 2.59
N LYS A 256 -7.63 -23.72 2.62
CA LYS A 256 -8.49 -22.73 3.34
C LYS A 256 -9.33 -21.85 2.40
N LYS A 257 -10.33 -22.46 1.74
CA LYS A 257 -11.22 -21.80 0.76
C LYS A 257 -12.00 -20.60 1.33
N GLU A 258 -12.40 -20.65 2.60
CA GLU A 258 -13.22 -19.60 3.23
C GLU A 258 -12.44 -18.30 3.46
N VAL A 259 -11.21 -18.40 3.97
CA VAL A 259 -10.28 -17.27 4.13
C VAL A 259 -10.06 -16.58 2.78
N ARG A 260 -9.85 -17.37 1.73
CA ARG A 260 -9.68 -16.84 0.37
C ARG A 260 -10.94 -16.13 -0.12
N ALA A 261 -12.12 -16.71 0.07
CA ALA A 261 -13.37 -16.10 -0.33
C ALA A 261 -13.64 -14.78 0.39
N ALA A 262 -13.31 -14.67 1.68
CA ALA A 262 -13.44 -13.42 2.44
C ALA A 262 -12.43 -12.36 1.98
N ALA A 263 -11.18 -12.75 1.72
CA ALA A 263 -10.18 -11.85 1.14
C ALA A 263 -10.58 -11.36 -0.26
N ASP A 264 -11.08 -12.25 -1.12
CA ASP A 264 -11.55 -11.91 -2.47
C ASP A 264 -12.75 -10.95 -2.43
N LYS A 265 -13.66 -11.12 -1.46
CA LYS A 265 -14.77 -10.18 -1.21
C LYS A 265 -14.26 -8.81 -0.80
N ALA A 266 -13.29 -8.74 0.12
CA ALA A 266 -12.70 -7.47 0.53
C ALA A 266 -11.96 -6.78 -0.61
N VAL A 267 -11.21 -7.52 -1.42
CA VAL A 267 -10.53 -6.99 -2.62
C VAL A 267 -11.55 -6.43 -3.61
N THR A 268 -12.59 -7.19 -3.94
CA THR A 268 -13.66 -6.74 -4.85
C THR A 268 -14.31 -5.45 -4.33
N LEU A 269 -14.69 -5.43 -3.05
CA LEU A 269 -15.31 -4.26 -2.44
C LEU A 269 -14.42 -3.02 -2.50
N LEU A 270 -13.11 -3.17 -2.23
CA LEU A 270 -12.17 -2.06 -2.31
C LEU A 270 -11.95 -1.58 -3.75
N GLN A 271 -11.88 -2.50 -4.72
CA GLN A 271 -11.74 -2.14 -6.14
C GLN A 271 -12.95 -1.37 -6.69
N ASP A 272 -14.16 -1.74 -6.26
CA ASP A 272 -15.40 -1.12 -6.72
C ASP A 272 -15.62 0.28 -6.12
N ASN A 273 -15.10 0.54 -4.91
CA ASN A 273 -15.41 1.75 -4.15
C ASN A 273 -14.22 2.70 -3.92
N TYR A 274 -12.98 2.26 -4.14
CA TYR A 274 -11.77 3.06 -3.99
C TYR A 274 -10.93 3.03 -5.29
N PRO A 275 -11.47 3.58 -6.40
CA PRO A 275 -10.78 3.60 -7.68
C PRO A 275 -9.47 4.39 -7.60
N GLU A 276 -8.39 3.85 -8.18
CA GLU A 276 -7.10 4.55 -8.29
C GLU A 276 -6.55 5.06 -6.94
N PHE A 277 -6.81 4.34 -5.83
CA PHE A 277 -6.19 4.58 -4.52
C PHE A 277 -4.85 3.87 -4.32
N VAL A 278 -4.40 3.08 -5.29
CA VAL A 278 -3.16 2.30 -5.17
C VAL A 278 -2.14 2.77 -6.20
N ALA A 279 -1.06 3.38 -5.71
CA ALA A 279 0.13 3.72 -6.49
C ALA A 279 0.90 2.45 -6.91
N LYS A 280 1.07 1.53 -5.95
CA LYS A 280 1.83 0.29 -6.16
C LYS A 280 1.40 -0.82 -5.19
N ASN A 281 1.35 -2.04 -5.71
CA ASN A 281 1.15 -3.28 -4.98
C ASN A 281 2.48 -4.05 -4.97
N ILE A 282 3.07 -4.24 -3.79
CA ILE A 282 4.34 -4.95 -3.61
C ILE A 282 4.06 -6.25 -2.84
N PHE A 283 4.22 -7.38 -3.50
CA PHE A 283 4.07 -8.70 -2.89
C PHE A 283 5.46 -9.17 -2.44
N ILE A 284 5.60 -9.46 -1.15
CA ILE A 284 6.85 -9.92 -0.52
C ILE A 284 6.69 -11.35 -0.01
N ASN A 285 7.82 -12.01 0.22
CA ASN A 285 7.87 -13.43 0.59
C ASN A 285 7.06 -14.33 -0.34
N VAL A 286 7.02 -13.99 -1.63
CA VAL A 286 6.19 -14.67 -2.63
C VAL A 286 6.68 -16.11 -2.81
N PRO A 287 5.82 -17.12 -2.59
CA PRO A 287 6.19 -18.52 -2.83
C PRO A 287 6.53 -18.78 -4.30
N PHE A 288 7.44 -19.73 -4.56
CA PHE A 288 7.90 -20.02 -5.92
C PHE A 288 6.75 -20.35 -6.89
N TRP A 289 5.76 -21.12 -6.45
CA TRP A 289 4.59 -21.51 -7.26
C TRP A 289 3.74 -20.31 -7.72
N TYR A 290 3.70 -19.22 -6.94
CA TYR A 290 2.95 -18.02 -7.31
C TYR A 290 3.56 -17.32 -8.53
N PHE A 291 4.89 -17.37 -8.71
CA PHE A 291 5.54 -16.83 -9.92
C PHE A 291 5.11 -17.59 -11.18
N ALA A 292 4.94 -18.92 -11.08
CA ALA A 292 4.42 -19.72 -12.18
C ALA A 292 2.96 -19.34 -12.52
N TYR A 293 2.11 -19.20 -11.49
CA TYR A 293 0.73 -18.75 -11.66
C TYR A 293 0.62 -17.34 -12.28
N HIS A 294 1.38 -16.37 -11.76
CA HIS A 294 1.39 -15.02 -12.30
C HIS A 294 1.90 -14.99 -13.75
N SER A 295 2.90 -15.80 -14.10
CA SER A 295 3.41 -15.85 -15.48
C SER A 295 2.32 -16.29 -16.47
N LEU A 296 1.44 -17.23 -16.07
CA LEU A 296 0.30 -17.68 -16.86
C LEU A 296 -0.79 -16.61 -17.03
N LEU A 297 -1.07 -15.81 -16.00
CA LEU A 297 -2.09 -14.75 -16.06
C LEU A 297 -1.59 -13.43 -16.62
N SER A 298 -0.28 -13.20 -16.57
CA SER A 298 0.35 -11.95 -16.96
C SER A 298 -0.04 -11.45 -18.36
N PRO A 299 -0.28 -12.27 -19.40
CA PRO A 299 -0.67 -11.79 -20.74
C PRO A 299 -2.00 -11.04 -20.76
N PHE A 300 -2.91 -11.30 -19.82
CA PHE A 300 -4.24 -10.69 -19.77
C PHE A 300 -4.29 -9.37 -18.98
N LEU A 301 -3.21 -9.00 -18.30
CA LEU A 301 -3.15 -7.75 -17.55
C LEU A 301 -2.86 -6.56 -18.47
N THR A 302 -3.53 -5.42 -18.25
CA THR A 302 -3.21 -4.18 -18.95
C THR A 302 -1.82 -3.68 -18.56
N GLN A 303 -1.19 -2.84 -19.40
CA GLN A 303 0.11 -2.25 -19.07
C GLN A 303 0.07 -1.45 -17.76
N ARG A 304 -1.01 -0.70 -17.52
CA ARG A 304 -1.25 0.06 -16.28
C ARG A 304 -1.31 -0.85 -15.06
N THR A 305 -1.97 -2.01 -15.15
CA THR A 305 -2.00 -2.96 -14.04
C THR A 305 -0.63 -3.59 -13.80
N ARG A 306 0.06 -4.03 -14.85
CA ARG A 306 1.40 -4.66 -14.72
C ARG A 306 2.42 -3.73 -14.07
N SER A 307 2.41 -2.44 -14.40
CA SER A 307 3.37 -1.49 -13.84
C SER A 307 3.17 -1.17 -12.35
N LYS A 308 1.97 -1.42 -11.83
CA LYS A 308 1.63 -1.28 -10.41
C LYS A 308 1.99 -2.52 -9.60
N LEU A 309 2.36 -3.66 -10.21
CA LEU A 309 2.66 -4.90 -9.51
C LEU A 309 4.17 -5.12 -9.37
N VAL A 310 4.62 -5.45 -8.15
CA VAL A 310 6.00 -5.82 -7.85
C VAL A 310 6.01 -7.10 -7.03
N PHE A 311 6.87 -8.05 -7.37
CA PHE A 311 6.96 -9.34 -6.68
C PHE A 311 8.39 -9.58 -6.17
N ALA A 312 8.51 -9.97 -4.90
CA ALA A 312 9.79 -10.30 -4.26
C ALA A 312 9.74 -11.71 -3.65
N ARG A 313 10.73 -12.53 -3.98
CA ARG A 313 11.01 -13.80 -3.27
C ARG A 313 11.51 -13.49 -1.85
N PRO A 314 11.40 -14.44 -0.89
CA PRO A 314 11.88 -14.24 0.48
C PRO A 314 13.31 -13.67 0.57
N SER A 315 14.25 -14.21 -0.20
CA SER A 315 15.65 -13.75 -0.23
C SER A 315 15.89 -12.36 -0.85
N LYS A 316 14.85 -11.72 -1.40
CA LYS A 316 14.92 -10.44 -2.13
C LYS A 316 13.98 -9.37 -1.58
N VAL A 317 13.30 -9.62 -0.45
CA VAL A 317 12.35 -8.68 0.14
C VAL A 317 12.99 -7.34 0.43
N THR A 318 14.03 -7.30 1.27
CA THR A 318 14.69 -6.05 1.68
C THR A 318 15.26 -5.28 0.48
N GLU A 319 15.94 -5.97 -0.44
CA GLU A 319 16.48 -5.35 -1.67
C GLU A 319 15.37 -4.73 -2.53
N THR A 320 14.20 -5.38 -2.60
CA THR A 320 13.06 -4.88 -3.39
C THR A 320 12.39 -3.69 -2.72
N LEU A 321 12.17 -3.74 -1.40
CA LEU A 321 11.55 -2.64 -0.66
C LEU A 321 12.42 -1.38 -0.69
N LEU A 322 13.74 -1.49 -0.56
CA LEU A 322 14.67 -0.36 -0.59
C LEU A 322 14.64 0.45 -1.90
N LYS A 323 14.18 -0.14 -3.00
CA LYS A 323 13.98 0.54 -4.29
C LYS A 323 12.86 1.58 -4.23
N TYR A 324 11.90 1.40 -3.33
CA TYR A 324 10.69 2.23 -3.24
C TYR A 324 10.57 2.98 -1.91
N ILE A 325 11.10 2.42 -0.82
CA ILE A 325 10.87 2.88 0.54
C ILE A 325 12.22 3.25 1.19
N PRO A 326 12.33 4.38 1.91
CA PRO A 326 13.50 4.68 2.72
C PRO A 326 13.73 3.62 3.81
N ILE A 327 14.98 3.29 4.16
CA ILE A 327 15.25 2.18 5.08
C ILE A 327 14.68 2.41 6.49
N GLN A 328 14.61 3.67 6.92
CA GLN A 328 14.01 4.09 8.18
C GLN A 328 12.48 4.00 8.20
N GLU A 329 11.85 3.82 7.04
CA GLU A 329 10.40 3.62 6.93
C GLU A 329 10.03 2.13 6.78
N ILE A 330 11.01 1.24 6.60
CA ILE A 330 10.80 -0.21 6.49
C ILE A 330 10.86 -0.84 7.90
N PRO A 331 9.84 -1.61 8.32
CA PRO A 331 9.85 -2.37 9.57
C PRO A 331 11.05 -3.32 9.68
N ILE A 332 11.54 -3.54 10.91
CA ILE A 332 12.70 -4.41 11.17
C ILE A 332 12.54 -5.82 10.60
N GLN A 333 11.33 -6.39 10.67
CA GLN A 333 11.00 -7.73 10.18
C GLN A 333 11.16 -7.89 8.65
N TYR A 334 11.25 -6.76 7.92
CA TYR A 334 11.48 -6.73 6.47
C TYR A 334 12.89 -6.22 6.11
N GLY A 335 13.78 -6.14 7.10
CA GLY A 335 15.18 -5.74 6.95
C GLY A 335 15.41 -4.23 6.90
N GLY A 336 14.49 -3.43 7.45
CA GLY A 336 14.70 -2.00 7.68
C GLY A 336 15.16 -1.69 9.10
N ILE A 337 15.08 -0.41 9.47
CA ILE A 337 15.45 0.07 10.83
C ILE A 337 14.30 0.81 11.52
N LYS A 338 13.07 0.69 11.00
CA LYS A 338 11.91 1.30 11.63
C LYS A 338 11.52 0.53 12.88
N ILE A 339 11.71 1.18 14.03
CA ILE A 339 11.27 0.72 15.35
C ILE A 339 10.15 1.67 15.79
N GLU A 340 9.06 1.15 16.36
CA GLU A 340 7.84 1.91 16.71
C GLU A 340 7.94 2.66 18.05
N ASP A 341 9.14 2.89 18.57
CA ASP A 341 9.38 3.75 19.71
C ASP A 341 9.69 5.18 19.22
N PHE A 342 9.06 6.19 19.83
CA PHE A 342 9.20 7.62 19.51
C PHE A 342 10.60 8.19 19.75
N GLU A 343 11.61 7.34 19.76
CA GLU A 343 12.98 7.69 20.01
C GLU A 343 13.53 8.45 18.81
N PHE A 344 13.33 7.98 17.58
CA PHE A 344 13.70 8.75 16.39
C PHE A 344 12.46 9.42 15.78
N SER A 345 12.54 10.72 15.56
CA SER A 345 11.46 11.57 15.05
C SER A 345 11.76 12.12 13.65
N VAL A 346 10.74 12.67 12.99
CA VAL A 346 10.87 13.33 11.69
C VAL A 346 11.76 14.57 11.87
N GLY A 347 13.01 14.49 11.40
CA GLY A 347 14.02 15.55 11.54
C GLY A 347 15.36 15.08 12.13
N ASP A 348 15.43 13.84 12.66
CA ASP A 348 16.71 13.22 13.00
C ASP A 348 17.51 12.89 11.72
N ASP A 349 18.84 12.82 11.85
CA ASP A 349 19.77 12.54 10.73
C ASP A 349 19.31 11.34 9.89
N GLU A 350 19.21 11.53 8.57
CA GLU A 350 18.91 10.45 7.64
C GLU A 350 19.94 9.32 7.77
N PRO A 351 19.52 8.05 7.67
CA PRO A 351 20.45 6.93 7.77
C PRO A 351 21.55 7.01 6.70
N LYS A 352 22.79 6.91 7.13
CA LYS A 352 23.97 6.92 6.27
C LYS A 352 24.22 5.52 5.72
N GLU A 353 24.46 5.41 4.41
CA GLU A 353 24.82 4.17 3.73
C GLU A 353 26.35 4.05 3.58
N ILE A 354 26.92 2.92 4.01
CA ILE A 354 28.33 2.56 3.83
C ILE A 354 28.41 1.21 3.12
N VAL A 355 29.39 1.06 2.20
CA VAL A 355 29.68 -0.22 1.54
C VAL A 355 30.92 -0.85 2.17
N ILE A 356 30.73 -1.98 2.83
CA ILE A 356 31.81 -2.78 3.40
C ILE A 356 32.35 -3.72 2.33
N LYS A 357 33.65 -3.64 2.01
CA LYS A 357 34.28 -4.51 1.02
C LYS A 357 34.34 -5.96 1.52
N ALA A 358 34.55 -6.89 0.59
CA ALA A 358 34.75 -8.30 0.94
C ALA A 358 36.07 -8.46 1.70
N GLY A 359 36.07 -9.27 2.77
CA GLY A 359 37.27 -9.53 3.57
C GLY A 359 37.84 -8.31 4.30
N SER A 360 37.06 -7.25 4.52
CA SER A 360 37.54 -6.01 5.15
C SER A 360 36.81 -5.70 6.45
N THR A 361 37.44 -4.87 7.27
CA THR A 361 36.85 -4.26 8.45
C THR A 361 36.51 -2.82 8.16
N GLU A 362 35.32 -2.40 8.58
CA GLU A 362 34.85 -1.01 8.51
C GLU A 362 34.57 -0.52 9.92
N THR A 363 34.88 0.75 10.20
CA THR A 363 34.72 1.35 11.52
C THR A 363 33.94 2.66 11.40
N ILE A 364 32.86 2.77 12.17
CA ILE A 364 32.10 4.01 12.31
C ILE A 364 32.48 4.67 13.62
N GLU A 365 32.79 5.97 13.57
CA GLU A 365 33.07 6.79 14.74
C GLU A 365 31.92 7.77 14.98
N ILE A 366 31.32 7.70 16.17
CA ILE A 366 30.31 8.65 16.65
C ILE A 366 30.98 9.54 17.71
N PRO A 367 31.25 10.82 17.42
CA PRO A 367 31.87 11.72 18.38
C PRO A 367 30.98 11.95 19.60
N THR A 368 31.57 11.91 20.80
CA THR A 368 30.88 12.18 22.06
C THR A 368 31.62 13.26 22.87
N PRO A 369 31.62 14.53 22.41
CA PRO A 369 32.43 15.59 23.00
C PRO A 369 31.92 16.07 24.37
N GLU A 370 30.61 15.97 24.62
CA GLU A 370 29.96 16.43 25.84
C GLU A 370 29.83 15.26 26.83
N CYS A 371 30.34 15.43 28.05
CA CYS A 371 30.20 14.44 29.14
C CYS A 371 28.77 14.41 29.70
N GLY A 372 28.31 13.22 30.08
CA GLY A 372 27.00 13.02 30.72
C GLY A 372 25.85 12.89 29.72
N THR A 373 26.14 12.81 28.43
CA THR A 373 25.15 12.79 27.35
C THR A 373 24.83 11.36 26.93
N THR A 374 23.57 11.10 26.58
CA THR A 374 23.15 9.78 26.10
C THR A 374 23.12 9.76 24.57
N TYR A 375 23.81 8.80 23.98
CA TYR A 375 23.87 8.58 22.55
C TYR A 375 23.10 7.32 22.22
N ILE A 376 22.25 7.38 21.20
CA ILE A 376 21.43 6.25 20.74
C ILE A 376 21.71 6.07 19.26
N TRP A 377 21.94 4.83 18.82
CA TRP A 377 22.17 4.52 17.41
C TRP A 377 21.38 3.30 16.94
N ASP A 378 20.99 3.34 15.67
CA ASP A 378 20.42 2.22 14.92
C ASP A 378 21.41 1.77 13.86
N LEU A 379 21.53 0.46 13.66
CA LEU A 379 22.47 -0.12 12.71
C LEU A 379 21.89 -1.39 12.05
N ILE A 380 22.00 -1.46 10.71
CA ILE A 380 21.73 -2.67 9.91
C ILE A 380 22.72 -2.84 8.77
N VAL A 381 23.45 -3.96 8.76
CA VAL A 381 24.08 -4.52 7.57
C VAL A 381 23.03 -5.31 6.76
N LEU A 382 23.05 -5.34 5.44
CA LEU A 382 22.08 -6.15 4.70
C LEU A 382 22.56 -7.62 4.61
N GLY A 383 21.78 -8.55 5.18
CA GLY A 383 22.08 -9.98 5.22
C GLY A 383 23.35 -10.31 5.99
N TRP A 384 23.43 -9.92 7.27
CA TRP A 384 24.65 -9.95 8.08
C TRP A 384 25.25 -11.36 8.09
N GLU A 385 26.55 -11.43 7.84
CA GLU A 385 27.40 -12.59 8.11
C GLU A 385 28.74 -11.96 8.47
N VAL A 386 28.72 -11.23 9.58
CA VAL A 386 29.78 -10.30 9.99
C VAL A 386 30.05 -10.47 11.47
N LYS A 387 31.21 -10.03 11.94
CA LYS A 387 31.46 -9.84 13.36
C LYS A 387 31.31 -8.35 13.69
N TYR A 388 30.56 -8.07 14.75
CA TYR A 388 30.19 -6.73 15.17
C TYR A 388 30.64 -6.46 16.60
N THR A 389 31.36 -5.37 16.83
CA THR A 389 31.81 -4.91 18.15
C THR A 389 31.43 -3.44 18.35
N GLU A 390 31.21 -3.06 19.60
CA GLU A 390 30.95 -1.68 19.99
C GLU A 390 31.84 -1.31 21.18
N GLU A 391 32.55 -0.20 21.07
CA GLU A 391 33.50 0.26 22.08
C GLU A 391 33.34 1.77 22.28
N PHE A 392 33.58 2.23 23.50
CA PHE A 392 33.76 3.65 23.80
C PHE A 392 35.25 3.92 24.03
N VAL A 393 35.81 4.84 23.26
CA VAL A 393 37.20 5.26 23.35
C VAL A 393 37.24 6.69 23.91
N PRO A 394 37.68 6.86 25.18
CA PRO A 394 37.89 8.17 25.78
C PRO A 394 38.87 9.03 24.99
N THR A 395 38.75 10.35 25.11
CA THR A 395 39.77 11.29 24.59
C THR A 395 40.99 11.37 25.51
N ASP A 396 40.83 11.14 26.81
CA ASP A 396 41.95 11.06 27.74
C ASP A 396 42.73 9.75 27.54
N GLU A 397 44.02 9.86 27.20
CA GLU A 397 44.91 8.72 26.97
C GLU A 397 45.13 7.87 28.23
N ASN A 398 44.85 8.41 29.42
CA ASN A 398 44.94 7.67 30.68
C ASN A 398 43.66 6.88 31.01
N SER A 399 42.57 7.12 30.30
CA SER A 399 41.30 6.42 30.48
C SER A 399 41.26 5.14 29.65
N TYR A 400 40.55 4.13 30.14
CA TYR A 400 40.46 2.82 29.49
C TYR A 400 39.32 2.78 28.46
N THR A 401 39.57 2.16 27.30
CA THR A 401 38.51 1.80 26.35
C THR A 401 37.48 0.90 27.02
N MET A 402 36.21 1.29 26.96
CA MET A 402 35.11 0.51 27.50
C MET A 402 34.46 -0.32 26.39
N ILE A 403 34.33 -1.63 26.60
CA ILE A 403 33.58 -2.49 25.70
C ILE A 403 32.09 -2.29 25.98
N ILE A 404 31.35 -1.72 25.03
CA ILE A 404 29.89 -1.58 25.10
C ILE A 404 29.25 -2.92 24.74
N GLN A 405 29.68 -3.49 23.61
CA GLN A 405 29.25 -4.81 23.15
C GLN A 405 30.46 -5.61 22.70
N LYS A 406 30.71 -6.72 23.41
CA LYS A 406 31.74 -7.69 23.03
C LYS A 406 31.41 -8.26 21.65
N GLY A 407 32.45 -8.54 20.87
CA GLY A 407 32.31 -9.04 19.50
C GLY A 407 31.30 -10.18 19.33
N LYS A 408 30.19 -9.88 18.67
CA LYS A 408 29.11 -10.81 18.36
C LYS A 408 29.19 -11.20 16.89
N LYS A 409 29.11 -12.50 16.60
CA LYS A 409 28.88 -12.98 15.23
C LYS A 409 27.42 -12.81 14.90
N MET A 410 27.12 -12.09 13.84
CA MET A 410 25.78 -11.73 13.42
C MET A 410 25.39 -12.62 12.23
N SER A 411 24.32 -13.38 12.37
CA SER A 411 23.78 -14.27 11.35
C SER A 411 22.88 -13.53 10.36
N SER A 412 22.50 -14.20 9.27
CA SER A 412 21.81 -13.60 8.13
C SER A 412 20.35 -13.23 8.42
N ASP A 413 19.78 -13.76 9.49
CA ASP A 413 18.43 -13.57 10.01
C ASP A 413 18.35 -12.55 11.15
N GLU A 414 19.48 -11.96 11.58
CA GLU A 414 19.48 -10.94 12.62
C GLU A 414 18.83 -9.62 12.13
N ASN A 415 17.99 -9.05 12.99
CA ASN A 415 17.33 -7.76 12.75
C ASN A 415 18.30 -6.58 12.96
N SER A 416 17.82 -5.36 12.67
CA SER A 416 18.56 -4.15 13.02
C SER A 416 18.83 -4.08 14.53
N ILE A 417 20.01 -3.59 14.90
CA ILE A 417 20.37 -3.33 16.29
C ILE A 417 20.05 -1.88 16.63
N ARG A 418 19.43 -1.66 17.79
CA ARG A 418 19.46 -0.38 18.49
C ARG A 418 20.27 -0.54 19.77
N ASN A 419 21.18 0.37 20.04
CA ASN A 419 21.85 0.44 21.33
C ASN A 419 21.99 1.89 21.82
N THR A 420 22.25 2.04 23.12
CA THR A 420 22.36 3.32 23.81
C THR A 420 23.55 3.32 24.75
N PHE A 421 24.23 4.45 24.86
CA PHE A 421 25.36 4.63 25.76
C PHE A 421 25.35 6.03 26.35
N LYS A 422 25.51 6.11 27.67
CA LYS A 422 25.71 7.37 28.39
C LYS A 422 27.20 7.50 28.70
N ASN A 423 27.85 8.54 28.17
CA ASN A 423 29.26 8.75 28.43
C ASN A 423 29.49 9.47 29.78
N HIS A 424 30.60 9.14 30.43
CA HIS A 424 31.07 9.77 31.67
C HIS A 424 32.27 10.71 31.47
N GLU A 425 32.78 10.77 30.24
CA GLU A 425 33.88 11.64 29.80
C GLU A 425 33.78 11.88 28.29
N ALA A 426 34.55 12.84 27.77
CA ALA A 426 34.61 13.11 26.33
C ALA A 426 35.33 11.96 25.61
N GLY A 427 34.88 11.64 24.39
CA GLY A 427 35.41 10.50 23.63
C GLY A 427 34.74 10.29 22.29
N LYS A 428 34.72 9.04 21.85
CA LYS A 428 33.96 8.56 20.71
C LYS A 428 33.44 7.14 20.93
N ILE A 429 32.27 6.85 20.37
CA ILE A 429 31.77 5.49 20.23
C ILE A 429 32.27 4.94 18.90
N VAL A 430 32.84 3.75 18.92
CA VAL A 430 33.47 3.08 17.78
C VAL A 430 32.71 1.79 17.51
N LEU A 431 32.03 1.74 16.36
CA LEU A 431 31.31 0.57 15.89
C LEU A 431 32.16 -0.12 14.83
N THR A 432 32.61 -1.35 15.08
CA THR A 432 33.47 -2.08 14.14
C THR A 432 32.75 -3.28 13.55
N ILE A 433 32.76 -3.34 12.22
CA ILE A 433 32.10 -4.39 11.43
C ILE A 433 33.16 -5.11 10.61
N GLU A 434 33.42 -6.38 10.93
CA GLU A 434 34.34 -7.25 10.20
C GLU A 434 33.55 -8.11 9.20
N ASN A 435 33.72 -7.86 7.90
CA ASN A 435 33.12 -8.67 6.84
C ASN A 435 34.08 -9.77 6.38
N CYS A 436 33.97 -10.95 6.99
CA CYS A 436 34.76 -12.12 6.61
C CYS A 436 34.27 -12.81 5.33
N SER A 437 33.17 -12.34 4.72
CA SER A 437 32.61 -12.95 3.52
C SER A 437 33.30 -12.48 2.24
N GLY A 438 33.22 -13.30 1.19
CA GLY A 438 33.73 -12.98 -0.15
C GLY A 438 32.86 -11.98 -0.94
N LYS A 439 31.80 -11.43 -0.34
CA LYS A 439 30.89 -10.48 -0.99
C LYS A 439 30.90 -9.16 -0.25
N LYS A 440 30.79 -8.05 -0.99
CA LYS A 440 30.56 -6.74 -0.38
C LYS A 440 29.20 -6.72 0.34
N LYS A 441 29.10 -5.96 1.43
CA LYS A 441 27.85 -5.75 2.18
C LYS A 441 27.52 -4.26 2.23
N LYS A 442 26.23 -3.95 2.39
CA LYS A 442 25.75 -2.59 2.62
C LYS A 442 25.40 -2.44 4.09
N LEU A 443 25.82 -1.34 4.69
CA LEU A 443 25.59 -0.97 6.08
C LEU A 443 24.79 0.33 6.09
N PHE A 444 23.76 0.39 6.91
CA PHE A 444 22.98 1.58 7.19
C PHE A 444 23.05 1.85 8.68
N TYR A 445 23.29 3.10 9.04
CA TYR A 445 23.25 3.51 10.44
C TYR A 445 22.74 4.94 10.58
N ARG A 446 22.16 5.22 11.74
CA ARG A 446 21.85 6.58 12.20
C ARG A 446 22.13 6.66 13.69
N TYR A 447 22.36 7.86 14.20
CA TYR A 447 22.47 8.08 15.63
C TYR A 447 21.89 9.43 15.99
N LYS A 448 21.53 9.58 17.26
CA LYS A 448 21.09 10.84 17.84
C LYS A 448 21.67 11.02 19.23
N VAL A 449 21.69 12.29 19.64
CA VAL A 449 22.19 12.73 20.93
C VAL A 449 21.01 13.17 21.78
N LYS A 450 20.73 12.45 22.86
CA LYS A 450 19.70 12.82 23.84
C LYS A 450 20.36 13.68 24.92
N LYS A 451 20.15 14.99 24.81
CA LYS A 451 20.52 15.92 25.88
C LYS A 451 19.69 15.57 27.12
N THR A 452 20.36 15.35 28.23
CA THR A 452 19.70 15.22 29.53
C THR A 452 19.30 16.63 29.95
N CYS A 453 18.00 16.88 30.13
CA CYS A 453 17.52 18.14 30.70
C CYS A 453 17.98 18.30 32.15
#